data_AF-A0A1A9C682-F1
#
_entry.id   AF-A0A1A9C682-F1
#
_cell.length_a   1.000
_cell.length_b   1.000
_cell.length_c   1.000
_cell.angle_alpha   90.00
_cell.angle_beta   90.00
_cell.angle_gamma   90.00
#
_symmetry.space_group_name_H-M   'P 1'
#
loop_
_entity.id
_entity.type
_entity.pdbx_description
1 polymer ?
#
loop_
_entity_poly.entity_id
_entity_poly.type
_entity_poly.pdbx_seq_one_letter_code
_entity_poly.pdbx_strand_id
1 'polypeptide(L)'
;MGKPDLNDRLCSLWEAHRRAPFPGGFRGVDVAGVELILLDSSVAGLVMQELRGGLGDDDVAILWACITDLDKVLPLIDDEYCRDYYARLRVLAELVAPRYTPSAI
;
A
#
# COMPACT_ATOMS: atom_id res chain seq x y z
N MET A 1 -8.49 -17.56 21.13
CA MET A 1 -8.67 -16.38 20.26
C MET A 1 -7.96 -16.70 18.95
N GLY A 2 -8.69 -17.01 17.88
CA GLY A 2 -8.07 -17.27 16.57
C GLY A 2 -7.41 -16.00 16.03
N LYS A 3 -6.31 -16.13 15.27
CA LYS A 3 -5.74 -14.99 14.55
C LYS A 3 -6.86 -14.33 13.73
N PRO A 4 -7.00 -12.99 13.75
CA PRO A 4 -7.96 -12.32 12.88
C PRO A 4 -7.71 -12.76 11.44
N ASP A 5 -8.78 -12.99 10.69
CA ASP A 5 -8.67 -13.32 9.28
C ASP A 5 -7.86 -12.22 8.57
N LEU A 6 -7.02 -12.62 7.60
CA LEU A 6 -6.16 -11.68 6.92
C LEU A 6 -6.98 -10.61 6.18
N ASN A 7 -8.19 -10.94 5.69
CA ASN A 7 -9.12 -9.96 5.13
C ASN A 7 -9.67 -9.03 6.21
N ASP A 8 -10.01 -9.53 7.40
CA ASP A 8 -10.47 -8.67 8.50
C ASP A 8 -9.40 -7.65 8.89
N ARG A 9 -8.13 -8.08 8.93
CA ARG A 9 -7.00 -7.19 9.19
C ARG A 9 -6.79 -6.18 8.06
N LEU A 10 -6.84 -6.63 6.80
CA LEU A 10 -6.72 -5.78 5.62
C LEU A 10 -7.84 -4.72 5.60
N CYS A 11 -9.08 -5.15 5.81
CA CYS A 11 -10.27 -4.30 5.83
C CYS A 11 -10.18 -3.24 6.95
N SER A 12 -9.87 -3.66 8.18
CA SER A 12 -9.75 -2.75 9.32
C SER A 12 -8.65 -1.71 9.13
N LEU A 13 -7.48 -2.13 8.62
CA LEU A 13 -6.37 -1.22 8.35
C LEU A 13 -6.70 -0.27 7.19
N TRP A 14 -7.38 -0.77 6.15
CA TRP A 14 -7.82 0.03 5.01
C TRP A 14 -8.84 1.10 5.43
N GLU A 15 -9.80 0.75 6.28
CA GLU A 15 -10.74 1.72 6.85
C GLU A 15 -10.03 2.80 7.66
N ALA A 16 -9.07 2.41 8.51
CA ALA A 16 -8.30 3.36 9.29
C ALA A 16 -7.49 4.30 8.39
N HIS A 17 -6.86 3.76 7.34
CA HIS A 17 -6.12 4.54 6.36
C HIS A 17 -7.02 5.53 5.61
N ARG A 18 -8.18 5.09 5.11
CA ARG A 18 -9.16 5.95 4.41
C ARG A 18 -9.69 7.11 5.25
N ARG A 19 -9.75 6.95 6.58
CA ARG A 19 -10.19 8.00 7.49
C ARG A 19 -9.08 9.02 7.81
N ALA A 20 -7.82 8.66 7.57
CA ALA A 20 -6.70 9.57 7.79
C ALA A 20 -6.69 10.64 6.68
N PRO A 21 -6.48 11.94 7.01
CA PRO A 21 -6.36 12.97 6.00
C PRO A 21 -5.10 12.74 5.16
N PHE A 22 -5.21 12.89 3.84
CA PHE A 22 -4.05 12.85 2.96
C PHE A 22 -3.05 13.95 3.37
N PRO A 23 -1.74 13.65 3.47
CA PRO A 23 -0.73 14.61 3.90
C PRO A 23 -0.64 15.78 2.93
N GLY A 24 -1.05 16.98 3.38
CA GLY A 24 -1.13 18.18 2.54
C GLY A 24 0.20 18.63 1.94
N GLY A 25 1.33 18.28 2.56
CA GLY A 25 2.68 18.67 2.12
C GLY A 25 3.19 17.99 0.85
N PHE A 26 2.47 17.00 0.30
CA PHE A 26 2.99 16.13 -0.77
C PHE A 26 2.11 16.05 -2.02
N ARG A 27 1.21 17.01 -2.25
CA ARG A 27 0.49 17.05 -3.53
C ARG A 27 1.46 17.35 -4.68
N GLY A 28 1.63 16.41 -5.61
CA GLY A 28 2.52 16.55 -6.77
C GLY A 28 4.00 16.51 -6.41
N VAL A 29 4.36 15.90 -5.28
CA VAL A 29 5.75 15.71 -4.88
C VAL A 29 6.28 14.41 -5.44
N ASP A 30 7.43 14.52 -6.09
CA ASP A 30 8.27 13.42 -6.51
C ASP A 30 9.35 13.17 -5.45
N VAL A 31 9.48 11.93 -4.99
CA VAL A 31 10.57 11.50 -4.11
C VAL A 31 11.38 10.44 -4.85
N ALA A 32 12.60 10.82 -5.24
CA ALA A 32 13.52 9.94 -5.95
C ALA A 32 12.94 9.32 -7.24
N GLY A 33 12.13 10.07 -7.99
CA GLY A 33 11.47 9.62 -9.22
C GLY A 33 10.13 8.92 -9.00
N VAL A 34 9.57 8.98 -7.78
CA VAL A 34 8.29 8.36 -7.42
C VAL A 34 7.29 9.45 -7.07
N GLU A 35 6.24 9.57 -7.86
CA GLU A 35 5.16 10.53 -7.63
C GLU A 35 4.20 9.99 -6.56
N LEU A 36 4.15 10.67 -5.42
CA LEU A 36 3.53 10.13 -4.21
C LEU A 36 2.00 10.02 -4.30
N ILE A 37 1.32 10.87 -5.08
CA ILE A 37 -0.14 10.75 -5.29
C ILE A 37 -0.45 9.50 -6.11
N LEU A 38 0.29 9.24 -7.19
CA LEU A 38 0.13 8.05 -8.02
C LEU A 38 0.45 6.79 -7.23
N LEU A 39 1.47 6.82 -6.36
CA LEU A 39 1.78 5.70 -5.48
C LEU A 39 0.62 5.40 -4.50
N ASP A 40 0.09 6.43 -3.82
CA ASP A 40 -1.09 6.29 -2.94
C ASP A 40 -2.29 5.71 -3.70
N SER A 41 -2.60 6.28 -4.87
CA SER A 41 -3.72 5.87 -5.70
C SER A 41 -3.59 4.43 -6.19
N SER A 42 -2.37 4.01 -6.57
CA SER A 42 -2.09 2.66 -7.04
C SER A 42 -2.30 1.63 -5.94
N VAL A 43 -1.73 1.86 -4.75
CA VAL A 43 -1.92 0.97 -3.60
C VAL A 43 -3.39 0.92 -3.17
N ALA A 44 -4.07 2.07 -3.12
CA ALA A 44 -5.49 2.15 -2.81
C ALA A 44 -6.35 1.34 -3.79
N GLY A 45 -6.06 1.43 -5.10
CA GLY A 45 -6.73 0.66 -6.14
C GLY A 45 -6.58 -0.85 -5.93
N LEU A 46 -5.35 -1.31 -5.71
CA LEU A 46 -5.02 -2.72 -5.49
C LEU A 46 -5.69 -3.27 -4.22
N VAL A 47 -5.63 -2.55 -3.10
CA VAL A 47 -6.29 -2.96 -1.85
C VAL A 47 -7.80 -3.08 -2.05
N MET A 48 -8.42 -2.15 -2.80
CA MET A 48 -9.85 -2.24 -3.10
C MET A 48 -10.19 -3.40 -4.04
N GLN A 49 -9.36 -3.71 -5.03
CA GLN A 49 -9.57 -4.87 -5.91
C GLN A 49 -9.45 -6.17 -5.14
N GLU A 50 -8.43 -6.32 -4.29
CA GLU A 50 -8.28 -7.48 -3.41
C GLU A 50 -9.53 -7.69 -2.55
N LEU A 51 -10.01 -6.64 -1.88
CA LEU A 51 -11.21 -6.71 -1.04
C LEU A 51 -12.51 -7.02 -1.82
N ARG A 52 -12.51 -6.84 -3.16
CA ARG A 52 -13.68 -7.12 -4.02
C ARG A 52 -13.65 -8.52 -4.63
N GLY A 53 -12.52 -9.21 -4.64
CA GLY A 53 -12.44 -10.55 -5.22
C GLY A 53 -11.06 -10.99 -5.72
N GLY A 54 -10.02 -10.19 -5.51
CA GLY A 54 -8.65 -10.54 -5.87
C GLY A 54 -8.05 -9.67 -6.97
N LEU A 55 -6.78 -9.93 -7.26
CA LEU A 55 -5.95 -9.22 -8.24
C LEU A 55 -5.72 -10.09 -9.49
N GLY A 56 -5.67 -9.44 -10.66
CA GLY A 56 -5.17 -10.07 -11.89
C GLY A 56 -3.65 -10.02 -12.01
N ASP A 57 -3.07 -10.68 -13.01
CA ASP A 57 -1.61 -10.76 -13.20
C ASP A 57 -0.95 -9.37 -13.34
N ASP A 58 -1.58 -8.46 -14.08
CA ASP A 58 -1.09 -7.07 -14.24
C ASP A 58 -1.14 -6.30 -12.90
N ASP A 59 -2.20 -6.49 -12.12
CA ASP A 59 -2.35 -5.89 -10.78
C ASP A 59 -1.26 -6.40 -9.82
N VAL A 60 -0.89 -7.69 -9.92
CA VAL A 60 0.18 -8.29 -9.12
C VAL A 60 1.54 -7.66 -9.46
N ALA A 61 1.84 -7.43 -10.73
CA ALA A 61 3.07 -6.75 -11.13
C ALA A 61 3.13 -5.32 -10.55
N ILE A 62 2.00 -4.59 -10.59
CA ILE A 62 1.89 -3.24 -10.01
C ILE A 62 2.05 -3.29 -8.49
N LEU A 63 1.49 -4.29 -7.80
CA LEU A 63 1.62 -4.46 -6.35
C LEU A 63 3.09 -4.55 -5.92
N TRP A 64 3.89 -5.37 -6.60
CA TRP A 64 5.32 -5.53 -6.29
C TRP A 64 6.12 -4.26 -6.62
N ALA A 65 5.78 -3.56 -7.70
CA ALA A 65 6.37 -2.26 -8.00
C ALA A 65 6.06 -1.24 -6.90
N CYS A 66 4.81 -1.16 -6.43
CA CYS A 66 4.41 -0.27 -5.34
C CYS A 66 5.16 -0.56 -4.03
N ILE A 67 5.36 -1.83 -3.67
CA ILE A 67 6.15 -2.20 -2.48
C ILE A 67 7.60 -1.70 -2.62
N THR A 68 8.19 -1.88 -3.79
CA THR A 68 9.56 -1.42 -4.08
C THR A 68 9.67 0.10 -3.98
N ASP A 69 8.71 0.83 -4.53
CA ASP A 69 8.65 2.29 -4.46
C ASP A 69 8.43 2.77 -3.02
N LEU A 70 7.58 2.10 -2.24
CA LEU A 70 7.37 2.41 -0.82
C LEU A 70 8.65 2.21 0.00
N ASP A 71 9.36 1.09 -0.19
CA ASP A 71 10.65 0.82 0.45
C ASP A 71 11.69 1.91 0.13
N LYS A 72 11.64 2.45 -1.10
CA LYS A 72 12.54 3.50 -1.57
C LYS A 72 12.21 4.88 -0.98
N VAL A 73 10.94 5.27 -0.92
CA VAL A 73 10.55 6.64 -0.51
C VAL A 73 10.48 6.80 1.01
N LEU A 74 10.07 5.77 1.77
CA LEU A 74 9.91 5.86 3.22
C LEU A 74 11.13 6.40 3.99
N PRO A 75 12.38 5.96 3.72
CA PRO A 75 13.54 6.49 4.41
C PRO A 75 13.86 7.95 4.03
N LEU A 76 13.25 8.49 2.97
CA LEU A 76 13.48 9.84 2.46
C LEU A 76 12.41 10.85 2.87
N ILE A 77 11.32 10.39 3.49
CA ILE A 77 10.25 11.28 3.98
C ILE A 77 10.61 11.76 5.38
N ASP A 78 10.94 13.05 5.53
CA ASP A 78 11.30 13.64 6.83
C ASP A 78 10.09 13.97 7.71
N ASP A 79 8.93 14.22 7.11
CA ASP A 79 7.69 14.51 7.84
C ASP A 79 7.13 13.24 8.48
N GLU A 80 7.00 13.23 9.81
CA GLU A 80 6.58 12.06 10.60
C GLU A 80 5.19 11.56 10.20
N TYR A 81 4.22 12.48 10.05
CA TYR A 81 2.86 12.12 9.67
C TYR A 81 2.80 11.50 8.28
N CYS A 82 3.52 12.08 7.32
CA CYS A 82 3.63 11.56 5.96
C CYS A 82 4.29 10.18 5.95
N ARG A 83 5.40 10.02 6.66
CA ARG A 83 6.10 8.74 6.78
C ARG A 83 5.17 7.67 7.33
N ASP A 84 4.43 7.96 8.40
CA ASP A 84 3.45 7.05 8.98
C ASP A 84 2.28 6.73 8.04
N TYR A 85 1.84 7.72 7.26
CA TYR A 85 0.79 7.55 6.26
C TYR A 85 1.22 6.56 5.17
N TYR A 86 2.39 6.74 4.57
CA TYR A 86 2.93 5.83 3.54
C TYR A 86 3.39 4.50 4.13
N ALA A 87 3.83 4.47 5.40
CA ALA A 87 4.16 3.21 6.08
C ALA A 87 2.91 2.33 6.24
N ARG A 88 1.74 2.93 6.50
CA ARG A 88 0.46 2.17 6.49
C ARG A 88 0.13 1.61 5.11
N LEU A 89 0.36 2.35 4.03
CA LEU A 89 0.19 1.83 2.66
C LEU A 89 1.10 0.63 2.39
N ARG A 90 2.35 0.68 2.85
CA ARG A 90 3.28 -0.45 2.76
C ARG A 90 2.77 -1.68 3.48
N VAL A 91 2.30 -1.52 4.72
CA VAL A 91 1.70 -2.64 5.48
C VAL A 91 0.46 -3.20 4.77
N LEU A 92 -0.38 -2.35 4.18
CA LEU A 92 -1.53 -2.80 3.39
C LEU A 92 -1.08 -3.63 2.18
N ALA A 93 -0.12 -3.14 1.39
CA ALA A 93 0.42 -3.87 0.25
C ALA A 93 1.06 -5.21 0.65
N GLU A 94 1.82 -5.24 1.75
CA GLU A 94 2.43 -6.46 2.30
C GLU A 94 1.42 -7.46 2.85
N LEU A 95 0.22 -7.03 3.26
CA LEU A 95 -0.85 -7.96 3.62
C LEU A 95 -1.45 -8.64 2.38
N VAL A 96 -1.42 -7.99 1.22
CA VAL A 96 -1.94 -8.54 -0.04
C VAL A 96 -0.92 -9.47 -0.72
N ALA A 97 0.34 -9.05 -0.78
CA ALA A 97 1.39 -9.70 -1.58
C ALA A 97 1.58 -11.22 -1.36
N PRO A 98 1.50 -11.79 -0.14
CA PRO A 98 1.69 -13.22 0.08
C PRO A 98 0.67 -14.13 -0.64
N ARG A 99 -0.46 -13.58 -1.10
CA ARG A 99 -1.47 -14.31 -1.89
C ARG A 99 -1.05 -14.52 -3.34
N TYR A 100 -0.07 -13.73 -3.79
CA TYR A 100 0.36 -13.61 -5.18
C TYR A 100 1.86 -13.86 -5.33
N THR A 101 2.52 -14.41 -4.30
CA THR A 101 3.86 -14.96 -4.46
C THR A 101 3.77 -16.20 -5.35
N PRO A 102 4.60 -16.31 -6.40
CA PRO A 102 4.73 -17.57 -7.13
C PRO A 102 5.08 -18.65 -6.11
N SER A 103 4.29 -19.72 -6.03
CA SER A 103 4.71 -20.92 -5.32
C SER A 103 6.08 -21.30 -5.88
N ALA A 104 7.12 -21.24 -5.03
CA ALA A 104 8.42 -21.74 -5.41
C ALA A 104 8.25 -23.19 -5.87
N ILE A 105 8.54 -23.44 -7.15
CA ILE A 105 8.56 -24.78 -7.75
C ILE A 105 9.79 -25.51 -7.23
#